data_AF-A0A3B9XCM1-F1
#
_entry.id   AF-A0A3B9XCM1-F1
#
_cell.length_a   1.000
_cell.length_b   1.000
_cell.length_c   1.000
_cell.angle_alpha   90.00
_cell.angle_beta   90.00
_cell.angle_gamma   90.00
#
_symmetry.space_group_name_H-M   'P 1'
#
loop_
_entity.id
_entity.type
_entity.pdbx_description
1 polymer ?
#
loop_
_entity_poly.entity_id
_entity_poly.type
_entity_poly.pdbx_seq_one_letter_code
_entity_poly.pdbx_strand_id
1 'polypeptide(L)'
;MIDIYFANKAELKSLNSALLLQELPTSLRSEGNQISSEDRKTDWLLGRVLLFKVYRECLNLADNSLELFKSEHGKPYFKNTFPFNLSHSKNFVGLAVLKETTGLIGLDLQEPQKGQSFDSIGKRYFTSTEI
;
A
#
# COMPACT_ATOMS: atom_id res chain seq x y z
N MET A 1 -16.59 -9.85 -1.14
CA MET A 1 -15.42 -10.76 -0.93
C MET A 1 -14.14 -9.94 -0.87
N ILE A 2 -13.17 -10.30 -0.02
CA ILE A 2 -11.89 -9.56 0.12
C ILE A 2 -10.73 -10.46 -0.29
N ASP A 3 -9.86 -9.94 -1.17
CA ASP A 3 -8.59 -10.57 -1.51
C ASP A 3 -7.45 -9.76 -0.87
N ILE A 4 -6.45 -10.47 -0.34
CA ILE A 4 -5.25 -9.86 0.25
C ILE A 4 -4.04 -10.35 -0.51
N TYR A 5 -3.24 -9.40 -0.98
CA TYR A 5 -1.97 -9.62 -1.67
C TYR A 5 -0.84 -9.06 -0.82
N PHE A 6 0.33 -9.68 -0.89
CA PHE A 6 1.51 -9.21 -0.19
C PHE A 6 2.75 -9.35 -1.05
N ALA A 7 3.72 -8.48 -0.81
CA ALA A 7 5.04 -8.53 -1.40
C ALA A 7 6.09 -8.46 -0.28
N ASN A 8 7.08 -9.35 -0.35
CA ASN A 8 8.22 -9.35 0.54
C ASN A 8 9.38 -8.57 -0.09
N LYS A 9 9.77 -7.45 0.53
CA LYS A 9 10.88 -6.60 0.09
C LYS A 9 12.19 -7.38 -0.01
N ALA A 10 12.38 -8.40 0.84
CA ALA A 10 13.59 -9.21 0.83
C ALA A 10 13.72 -10.10 -0.43
N GLU A 11 12.60 -10.47 -1.04
CA GLU A 11 12.57 -11.22 -2.30
C GLU A 11 12.74 -10.31 -3.53
N LEU A 12 12.51 -9.00 -3.34
CA LEU A 12 12.62 -7.96 -4.35
C LEU A 12 13.96 -7.23 -4.29
N LYS A 13 14.96 -7.76 -3.57
CA LYS A 13 16.31 -7.19 -3.40
C LYS A 13 17.06 -6.91 -4.72
N SER A 14 16.62 -7.50 -5.83
CA SER A 14 17.15 -7.25 -7.17
C SER A 14 16.49 -6.07 -7.90
N LEU A 15 15.38 -5.53 -7.39
CA LEU A 15 14.63 -4.47 -8.05
C LEU A 15 15.18 -3.09 -7.65
N ASN A 16 15.84 -2.43 -8.60
CA ASN A 16 16.23 -1.03 -8.49
C ASN A 16 14.96 -0.14 -8.57
N SER A 17 14.88 0.89 -7.74
CA SER A 17 13.86 1.96 -7.77
C SER A 17 13.57 2.50 -9.18
N ALA A 18 14.59 2.58 -10.04
CA ALA A 18 14.42 3.01 -11.43
C ALA A 18 13.55 2.06 -12.27
N LEU A 19 13.67 0.75 -12.06
CA LEU A 19 12.85 -0.26 -12.74
C LEU A 19 11.42 -0.23 -12.20
N LEU A 20 11.25 -0.15 -10.88
CA LEU A 20 9.93 -0.03 -10.25
C LEU A 20 9.16 1.21 -10.73
N LEU A 21 9.86 2.34 -10.91
CA LEU A 21 9.26 3.55 -11.48
C LEU A 21 8.75 3.35 -12.92
N GLN A 22 9.40 2.48 -13.70
CA GLN A 22 9.00 2.22 -15.09
C GLN A 22 7.71 1.40 -15.19
N GLU A 23 7.37 0.62 -14.18
CA GLU A 23 6.10 -0.12 -14.09
C GLU A 23 4.88 0.79 -13.83
N LEU A 24 5.14 2.00 -13.31
CA LEU A 24 4.10 2.93 -12.91
C LEU A 24 3.68 3.89 -14.05
N PRO A 25 2.39 4.32 -14.05
CA PRO A 25 1.95 5.44 -14.88
C PRO A 25 2.82 6.67 -14.70
N THR A 26 3.03 7.42 -15.78
CA THR A 26 3.89 8.62 -15.79
C THR A 26 3.51 9.64 -14.72
N SER A 27 2.22 9.80 -14.44
CA SER A 27 1.69 10.70 -13.39
C SER A 27 2.21 10.39 -11.98
N LEU A 28 2.52 9.12 -11.69
CA LEU A 28 3.02 8.68 -10.39
C LEU A 28 4.55 8.70 -10.29
N ARG A 29 5.27 8.77 -11.41
CA ARG A 29 6.74 8.76 -11.40
C ARG A 29 7.31 10.01 -10.72
N SER A 30 6.66 11.16 -10.91
CA SER A 30 7.05 12.42 -10.26
C SER A 30 6.88 12.36 -8.75
N GLU A 31 5.76 11.81 -8.26
CA GLU A 31 5.52 11.65 -6.81
C GLU A 31 6.59 10.75 -6.16
N GLY A 32 6.89 9.61 -6.76
CA GLY A 32 7.95 8.72 -6.24
C GLY A 32 9.32 9.39 -6.19
N ASN A 33 9.63 10.28 -7.14
CA ASN A 33 10.90 11.01 -7.17
C ASN A 33 11.02 12.12 -6.12
N GLN A 34 9.90 12.60 -5.57
CA GLN A 34 9.91 13.62 -4.50
C GLN A 34 10.17 13.03 -3.11
N ILE A 35 10.13 11.70 -2.96
CA ILE A 35 10.39 11.04 -1.67
C ILE A 35 11.90 10.96 -1.45
N SER A 36 12.41 11.70 -0.45
CA SER A 36 13.84 11.82 -0.17
C SER A 36 14.43 10.65 0.62
N SER A 37 13.63 9.97 1.43
CA SER A 37 14.07 8.78 2.17
C SER A 37 13.98 7.56 1.27
N GLU A 38 15.11 6.89 1.04
CA GLU A 38 15.17 5.69 0.20
C GLU A 38 14.28 4.55 0.71
N ASP A 39 14.22 4.34 2.03
CA ASP A 39 13.33 3.33 2.63
C ASP A 39 11.86 3.67 2.36
N ARG A 40 11.46 4.93 2.61
CA ARG A 40 10.09 5.37 2.33
C ARG A 40 9.75 5.32 0.84
N LYS A 41 10.73 5.61 -0.02
CA LYS A 41 10.58 5.58 -1.47
C LYS A 41 10.39 4.14 -1.95
N THR A 42 11.20 3.21 -1.44
CA THR A 42 11.05 1.77 -1.68
C THR A 42 9.66 1.29 -1.28
N ASP A 43 9.20 1.63 -0.08
CA ASP A 43 7.88 1.22 0.44
C ASP A 43 6.75 1.76 -0.43
N TRP A 44 6.83 3.03 -0.78
CA TRP A 44 5.86 3.67 -1.65
C TRP A 44 5.85 3.04 -3.05
N LEU A 45 7.02 2.83 -3.66
CA LEU A 45 7.14 2.23 -4.99
C LEU A 45 6.57 0.82 -5.03
N LEU A 46 6.95 -0.01 -4.07
CA LEU A 46 6.47 -1.39 -3.99
C LEU A 46 4.95 -1.46 -3.78
N GLY A 47 4.39 -0.59 -2.93
CA GLY A 47 2.93 -0.49 -2.77
C GLY A 47 2.21 -0.11 -4.05
N ARG A 48 2.76 0.84 -4.82
CA ARG A 48 2.16 1.25 -6.10
C ARG A 48 2.32 0.18 -7.17
N VAL A 49 3.49 -0.46 -7.28
CA VAL A 49 3.71 -1.53 -8.26
C VAL A 49 2.81 -2.72 -7.95
N LEU A 50 2.71 -3.15 -6.69
CA LEU A 50 1.78 -4.20 -6.27
C LEU A 50 0.33 -3.85 -6.64
N LEU A 51 -0.10 -2.61 -6.33
CA LEU A 51 -1.44 -2.13 -6.67
C LEU A 51 -1.72 -2.22 -8.17
N PHE A 52 -0.85 -1.66 -9.02
CA PHE A 52 -1.08 -1.66 -10.46
C PHE A 52 -0.97 -3.04 -11.09
N LYS A 53 -0.05 -3.89 -10.61
CA LYS A 53 0.04 -5.29 -11.08
C LYS A 53 -1.23 -6.07 -10.73
N VAL A 54 -1.71 -5.97 -9.50
CA VAL A 54 -2.96 -6.65 -9.10
C VAL A 54 -4.14 -6.16 -9.93
N TYR A 55 -4.30 -4.85 -10.11
CA TYR A 55 -5.44 -4.32 -10.88
C TYR A 55 -5.38 -4.71 -12.36
N ARG A 56 -4.21 -4.62 -12.99
CA ARG A 56 -4.05 -4.95 -14.41
C ARG A 56 -4.11 -6.45 -14.66
N GLU A 57 -3.38 -7.24 -13.87
CA GLU A 57 -3.13 -8.66 -14.14
C GLU A 57 -4.16 -9.57 -13.45
N CYS A 58 -4.51 -9.29 -12.19
CA CYS A 58 -5.42 -10.17 -11.43
C CYS A 58 -6.90 -9.78 -11.58
N LEU A 59 -7.19 -8.50 -11.80
CA LEU A 59 -8.56 -7.99 -11.94
C LEU A 59 -8.94 -7.68 -13.39
N ASN A 60 -8.01 -7.92 -14.33
CA ASN A 60 -8.17 -7.70 -15.77
C ASN A 60 -8.60 -6.26 -16.12
N LEU A 61 -8.16 -5.28 -15.32
CA LEU A 61 -8.36 -3.85 -15.58
C LEU A 61 -7.15 -3.30 -16.33
N ALA A 62 -6.88 -3.88 -17.50
CA ALA A 62 -5.72 -3.55 -18.34
C ALA A 62 -5.76 -2.11 -18.92
N ASP A 63 -6.79 -1.34 -18.60
CA ASP A 63 -7.03 -0.05 -19.20
C ASP A 63 -6.02 1.00 -18.69
N ASN A 64 -5.46 1.75 -19.64
CA ASN A 64 -4.57 2.89 -19.36
C ASN A 64 -5.31 4.05 -18.67
N SER A 65 -6.62 3.92 -18.46
CA SER A 65 -7.50 4.86 -17.78
C SER A 65 -7.45 4.78 -16.24
N LEU A 66 -6.73 3.81 -15.65
CA LEU A 66 -6.57 3.72 -14.20
C LEU A 66 -5.78 4.91 -13.64
N GLU A 67 -6.52 5.96 -13.28
CA GLU A 67 -6.01 7.16 -12.63
C GLU A 67 -6.16 7.04 -11.11
N LEU A 68 -5.03 7.16 -10.41
CA LEU A 68 -4.99 7.10 -8.96
C LEU A 68 -5.26 8.49 -8.36
N PHE A 69 -6.38 8.62 -7.65
CA PHE A 69 -6.76 9.84 -6.95
C PHE A 69 -6.37 9.76 -5.47
N LYS A 70 -6.40 10.90 -4.77
CA LYS A 70 -6.23 11.00 -3.32
C LYS A 70 -7.47 11.63 -2.70
N SER A 71 -7.95 11.07 -1.60
CA SER A 71 -9.02 11.70 -0.81
C SER A 71 -8.50 12.95 -0.08
N GLU A 72 -9.39 13.68 0.59
CA GLU A 72 -9.05 14.83 1.44
C GLU A 72 -8.04 14.49 2.55
N HIS A 73 -8.01 13.24 3.00
CA HIS A 73 -7.06 12.72 4.00
C HIS A 73 -5.85 12.01 3.36
N GLY A 74 -5.66 12.13 2.04
CA GLY A 74 -4.53 11.55 1.33
C GLY A 74 -4.64 10.05 1.04
N LYS A 75 -5.77 9.40 1.38
CA LYS A 75 -5.97 7.97 1.06
C LYS A 75 -6.08 7.80 -0.45
N PRO A 76 -5.22 6.97 -1.08
CA PRO A 76 -5.28 6.73 -2.51
C PRO A 76 -6.52 5.90 -2.88
N TYR A 77 -7.14 6.17 -4.03
CA TYR A 77 -8.29 5.42 -4.53
C TYR A 77 -8.40 5.47 -6.06
N PHE A 78 -9.14 4.54 -6.64
CA PHE A 78 -9.56 4.57 -8.04
C PHE A 78 -11.06 4.89 -8.12
N LYS A 79 -11.49 5.61 -9.16
CA LYS A 79 -12.92 5.86 -9.42
C LYS A 79 -13.57 4.65 -10.10
N ASN A 80 -14.84 4.40 -9.79
CA ASN A 80 -15.69 3.43 -10.49
C ASN A 80 -15.13 2.00 -10.56
N THR A 81 -14.35 1.58 -9.57
CA THR A 81 -13.77 0.23 -9.50
C THR A 81 -13.59 -0.20 -8.05
N PHE A 82 -13.02 -1.38 -7.85
CA PHE A 82 -12.79 -2.02 -6.56
C PHE A 82 -12.10 -1.07 -5.56
N PRO A 83 -12.61 -0.91 -4.34
CA PRO A 83 -11.90 -0.25 -3.26
C PRO A 83 -10.68 -1.06 -2.82
N PHE A 84 -9.65 -0.36 -2.36
CA PHE A 84 -8.45 -0.99 -1.82
C PHE A 84 -7.88 -0.26 -0.61
N ASN A 85 -6.97 -0.94 0.09
CA ASN A 85 -6.12 -0.33 1.10
C ASN A 85 -4.72 -0.92 1.06
N LEU A 86 -3.71 -0.06 1.25
CA LEU A 86 -2.30 -0.43 1.30
C LEU A 86 -1.81 -0.25 2.73
N SER A 87 -0.99 -1.19 3.19
CA SER A 87 -0.19 -1.02 4.39
C SER A 87 1.21 -1.60 4.16
N HIS A 88 2.19 -1.12 4.91
CA HIS A 88 3.56 -1.60 4.82
C HIS A 88 4.16 -1.66 6.22
N SER A 89 4.96 -2.68 6.47
CA SER A 89 5.71 -2.84 7.71
C SER A 89 7.00 -3.57 7.45
N LYS A 90 8.13 -2.98 7.85
CA LYS A 90 9.46 -3.60 7.77
C LYS A 90 9.77 -4.23 6.41
N ASN A 91 9.61 -5.53 6.22
CA ASN A 91 9.90 -6.22 4.96
C ASN A 91 8.66 -6.54 4.12
N PHE A 92 7.48 -6.11 4.52
CA PHE A 92 6.24 -6.44 3.83
C PHE A 92 5.50 -5.20 3.35
N VAL A 93 4.86 -5.35 2.18
CA VAL A 93 3.82 -4.46 1.70
C VAL A 93 2.59 -5.31 1.45
N GLY A 94 1.44 -4.89 1.96
CA GLY A 94 0.16 -5.56 1.81
C GLY A 94 -0.82 -4.69 1.05
N LEU A 95 -1.67 -5.34 0.27
CA LEU A 95 -2.78 -4.75 -0.46
C LEU A 95 -4.03 -5.57 -0.18
N ALA A 96 -5.05 -4.95 0.38
CA ALA A 96 -6.38 -5.53 0.45
C ALA A 96 -7.26 -4.93 -0.66
N VAL A 97 -8.00 -5.79 -1.37
CA VAL A 97 -8.94 -5.39 -2.43
C VAL A 97 -10.32 -5.96 -2.11
N LEU A 98 -11.33 -5.10 -2.13
CA LEU A 98 -12.72 -5.51 -2.01
C LEU A 98 -13.25 -5.84 -3.41
N LYS A 99 -13.70 -7.08 -3.66
CA LYS A 99 -14.29 -7.54 -4.93
C LYS A 99 -15.75 -7.09 -5.13
N GLU A 100 -16.03 -5.88 -4.68
CA GLU A 100 -17.29 -5.15 -4.85
C GLU A 100 -16.91 -3.70 -5.19
N THR A 101 -17.69 -3.00 -6.00
CA THR A 101 -17.37 -1.63 -6.41
C THR A 101 -17.71 -0.58 -5.35
N THR A 102 -18.42 -0.99 -4.29
CA THR A 102 -18.85 -0.14 -3.18
C THR A 102 -18.45 -0.77 -1.86
N GLY A 103 -18.16 0.05 -0.86
CA GLY A 103 -17.82 -0.39 0.49
C GLY A 103 -16.52 0.22 0.98
N LEU A 104 -16.17 -0.12 2.22
CA LEU A 104 -14.96 0.36 2.88
C LEU A 104 -14.06 -0.83 3.21
N ILE A 105 -12.76 -0.63 3.01
CA ILE A 105 -11.74 -1.60 3.38
C ILE A 105 -10.55 -0.89 4.02
N GLY A 106 -9.98 -1.54 5.04
CA GLY A 106 -8.77 -1.15 5.74
C GLY A 106 -7.89 -2.38 5.94
N LEU A 107 -6.59 -2.19 5.82
CA LEU A 107 -5.57 -3.18 6.10
C LEU A 107 -4.50 -2.46 6.91
N ASP A 108 -4.08 -3.09 8.01
CA ASP A 108 -2.90 -2.64 8.71
C ASP A 108 -1.95 -3.82 8.91
N LEU A 109 -0.66 -3.57 8.67
CA LEU A 109 0.41 -4.53 8.84
C LEU A 109 1.38 -3.94 9.86
N GLN A 110 1.68 -4.72 10.88
CA GLN A 110 2.63 -4.32 11.91
C GLN A 110 3.57 -5.48 12.22
N GLU A 111 4.87 -5.29 11.98
CA GLU A 111 5.88 -6.20 12.52
C GLU A 111 6.10 -5.87 14.01
N PRO A 112 5.94 -6.85 14.92
CA PRO A 112 6.20 -6.64 16.34
C PRO A 112 7.66 -6.27 16.59
N GLN A 113 7.90 -5.14 17.26
CA GLN A 113 9.24 -4.78 17.69
C GLN A 113 9.57 -5.45 19.02
N LYS A 114 10.67 -6.21 19.08
CA LYS A 114 11.15 -6.79 20.33
C LYS A 114 11.69 -5.70 21.26
N GLY A 115 11.31 -5.76 22.53
CA GLY A 115 11.87 -4.92 23.59
C GLY A 115 11.28 -3.51 23.73
N GLN A 116 10.20 -3.17 23.01
CA GLN A 116 9.45 -1.93 23.27
C GLN A 116 8.38 -2.15 24.35
N SER A 117 8.28 -1.21 25.29
CA SER A 117 7.10 -1.09 26.16
C SER A 117 5.99 -0.37 25.40
N PHE A 118 4.81 -0.98 25.37
CA PHE A 118 3.63 -0.41 24.72
C PHE A 118 2.69 0.29 25.71
N ASP A 119 3.03 0.36 27.01
CA ASP A 119 2.15 0.87 28.06
C ASP A 119 1.66 2.30 27.80
N SER A 120 2.55 3.18 27.30
CA SER A 120 2.21 4.57 26.99
C SER A 120 1.31 4.68 25.76
N ILE A 121 1.48 3.80 24.77
CA ILE A 121 0.64 3.72 23.58
C ILE A 121 -0.73 3.14 23.96
N GLY A 122 -0.73 2.04 24.73
CA GLY A 122 -1.92 1.41 25.30
C GLY A 122 -2.81 2.44 25.99
N LYS A 123 -2.27 3.12 27.01
CA LYS A 123 -3.02 4.12 27.80
C LYS A 123 -3.55 5.30 27.00
N ARG A 124 -2.95 5.63 25.85
CA ARG A 124 -3.32 6.79 25.05
C ARG A 124 -4.31 6.47 23.93
N TYR A 125 -4.17 5.33 23.27
CA TYR A 125 -4.89 5.01 22.04
C TYR A 125 -5.90 3.88 22.19
N PHE A 126 -5.79 3.06 23.23
CA PHE A 126 -6.69 1.95 23.50
C PHE A 126 -7.74 2.35 24.53
N THR A 127 -8.90 1.73 24.43
CA THR A 127 -9.94 1.83 25.46
C THR A 127 -9.52 1.07 26.72
N SER A 128 -10.14 1.38 27.85
CA SER A 128 -9.84 0.70 29.12
C SER A 128 -10.12 -0.81 29.09
N THR A 129 -10.92 -1.29 28.13
CA THR A 129 -11.21 -2.72 27.94
C THR A 129 -10.17 -3.45 27.10
N GLU A 130 -9.26 -2.73 26.43
CA GLU A 130 -8.22 -3.30 25.56
C GLU A 130 -6.81 -3.28 26.19
N ILE A 131 -6.66 -2.68 27.39
CA ILE A 131 -5.39 -2.57 28.16
C ILE A 131 -5.34 -3.59 29.29
#